data_AF-V5FJW4-F1
#
_entry.id   AF-V5FJW4-F1
#
_cell.length_a   1.000
_cell.length_b   1.000
_cell.length_c   1.000
_cell.angle_alpha   90.00
_cell.angle_beta   90.00
_cell.angle_gamma   90.00
#
_symmetry.space_group_name_H-M   'P 1'
#
loop_
_entity.id
_entity.type
_entity.pdbx_description
1 polymer ?
#
loop_
_entity_poly.entity_id
_entity_poly.type
_entity_poly.pdbx_seq_one_letter_code
_entity_poly.pdbx_strand_id
1 'polypeptide(L)'
;MSSSAVFRLATRSVRASSLFRAPYVARSRVQTVAPAAPIALAFGGYSSNFSTTTKRSSGHEEETYEEFSARYEKEFDAVQDVFELQSNPEHPIWANHPGPVPSQRNLNNAFAYDLVPSVEVLTAALKAARRVNDFPTAVRIFEGIRAKVENESQYKEYLEQLEGLRKELGVVLREELYPQN
;
A
#
# COMPACT_ATOMS: atom_id res chain seq x y z
N MET A 1 59.66 -4.48 30.89
CA MET A 1 58.64 -3.95 29.95
C MET A 1 57.28 -4.33 30.49
N SER A 2 56.54 -3.37 31.04
CA SER A 2 55.25 -3.55 31.70
C SER A 2 54.15 -3.09 30.75
N SER A 3 53.19 -3.97 30.43
CA SER A 3 52.01 -3.62 29.61
C SER A 3 50.77 -3.67 30.49
N SER A 4 50.33 -2.49 30.93
CA SER A 4 49.07 -2.28 31.64
C SER A 4 47.93 -2.12 30.63
N ALA A 5 46.99 -3.09 30.62
CA ALA A 5 45.76 -3.02 29.84
C ALA A 5 44.67 -2.27 30.64
N VAL A 6 44.13 -1.19 30.06
CA VAL A 6 43.04 -0.38 30.62
C VAL A 6 41.71 -0.94 30.12
N PHE A 7 40.91 -1.52 31.00
CA PHE A 7 39.52 -1.91 30.71
C PHE A 7 38.59 -0.70 30.87
N ARG A 8 37.86 -0.34 29.81
CA ARG A 8 36.79 0.68 29.85
C ARG A 8 35.44 -0.02 30.07
N LEU A 9 34.93 0.08 31.29
CA LEU A 9 33.61 -0.37 31.71
C LEU A 9 32.56 0.67 31.30
N ALA A 10 31.68 0.34 30.35
CA ALA A 10 30.58 1.21 29.93
C ALA A 10 29.31 0.87 30.74
N THR A 11 28.96 1.71 31.72
CA THR A 11 27.67 1.61 32.43
C THR A 11 26.58 2.31 31.62
N ARG A 12 25.68 1.53 30.99
CA ARG A 12 24.46 2.06 30.37
C ARG A 12 23.50 2.55 31.46
N SER A 13 23.33 3.86 31.55
CA SER A 13 22.33 4.52 32.40
C SER A 13 20.92 4.23 31.91
N VAL A 14 20.07 3.73 32.81
CA VAL A 14 18.64 3.49 32.60
C VAL A 14 17.91 4.82 32.77
N ARG A 15 17.35 5.36 31.68
CA ARG A 15 16.53 6.59 31.71
C ARG A 15 15.10 6.23 32.09
N ALA A 16 14.75 6.42 33.37
CA ALA A 16 13.36 6.42 33.81
C ALA A 16 12.72 7.76 33.41
N SER A 17 11.89 7.76 32.36
CA SER A 17 11.05 8.91 32.01
C SER A 17 9.70 8.79 32.71
N SER A 18 9.59 9.61 33.75
CA SER A 18 8.43 9.90 34.59
C SER A 18 7.16 10.25 33.82
N LEU A 19 6.05 9.66 34.26
CA LEU A 19 4.68 10.07 33.97
C LEU A 19 4.40 11.46 34.56
N PHE A 20 4.13 12.46 33.74
CA PHE A 20 3.43 13.68 34.18
C PHE A 20 2.35 14.07 33.18
N ARG A 21 1.11 13.91 33.64
CA ARG A 21 -0.14 14.33 33.02
C ARG A 21 -0.37 15.81 33.32
N ALA A 22 -0.41 16.66 32.30
CA ALA A 22 -0.72 18.09 32.46
C ALA A 22 -2.25 18.32 32.42
N PRO A 23 -2.84 19.08 33.36
CA PRO A 23 -4.22 19.54 33.22
C PRO A 23 -4.29 20.82 32.39
N TYR A 24 -5.12 20.74 31.36
CA TYR A 24 -5.87 21.79 30.68
C TYR A 24 -6.25 22.95 31.61
N VAL A 25 -5.74 24.15 31.33
CA VAL A 25 -6.26 25.42 31.87
C VAL A 25 -6.77 26.24 30.70
N ALA A 26 -8.10 26.35 30.63
CA ALA A 26 -8.81 27.26 29.76
C ALA A 26 -8.46 28.72 30.12
N ARG A 27 -8.01 29.51 29.14
CA ARG A 27 -7.88 30.96 29.28
C ARG A 27 -8.89 31.63 28.36
N SER A 28 -9.87 32.27 28.96
CA SER A 28 -10.88 33.12 28.33
C SER A 28 -10.53 34.60 28.51
N ARG A 29 -11.07 35.43 27.59
CA ARG A 29 -11.16 36.92 27.62
C ARG A 29 -9.87 37.66 27.23
N VAL A 30 -9.84 38.73 26.42
CA VAL A 30 -10.78 39.84 26.19
C VAL A 30 -10.59 40.40 24.76
N GLN A 31 -11.69 40.78 24.13
CA GLN A 31 -11.78 41.51 22.87
C GLN A 31 -11.68 43.02 23.15
N THR A 32 -10.71 43.72 22.56
CA THR A 32 -10.63 45.19 22.59
C THR A 32 -10.87 45.75 21.19
N VAL A 33 -11.71 46.79 21.12
CA VAL A 33 -12.31 47.36 19.91
C VAL A 33 -11.65 48.70 19.56
N ALA A 34 -11.50 48.94 18.25
CA ALA A 34 -11.40 50.22 17.51
C ALA A 34 -10.04 50.99 17.47
N PRO A 35 -9.82 51.93 16.50
CA PRO A 35 -10.49 52.23 15.21
C PRO A 35 -9.55 52.25 13.97
N ALA A 36 -10.12 52.49 12.79
CA ALA A 36 -9.56 52.40 11.43
C ALA A 36 -8.70 53.58 10.95
N ALA A 37 -7.69 53.31 10.09
CA ALA A 37 -7.39 54.02 8.81
C ALA A 37 -6.15 53.39 8.10
N PRO A 38 -6.03 53.50 6.75
CA PRO A 38 -5.37 52.50 5.91
C PRO A 38 -3.94 52.90 5.47
N ILE A 39 -3.05 51.90 5.36
CA ILE A 39 -1.81 52.04 4.57
C ILE A 39 -1.79 50.91 3.55
N ALA A 40 -2.02 51.30 2.31
CA ALA A 40 -1.82 50.48 1.13
C ALA A 40 -0.33 50.35 0.84
N LEU A 41 0.17 49.11 0.78
CA LEU A 41 1.35 48.75 0.00
C LEU A 41 1.01 47.48 -0.78
N ALA A 42 0.79 47.67 -2.07
CA ALA A 42 0.68 46.61 -3.04
C ALA A 42 2.08 46.06 -3.33
N PHE A 43 2.28 44.74 -3.26
CA PHE A 43 3.22 44.01 -4.10
C PHE A 43 2.97 42.50 -3.98
N GLY A 44 2.72 41.85 -5.12
CA GLY A 44 2.80 40.39 -5.24
C GLY A 44 1.52 39.65 -4.88
N GLY A 45 0.68 39.42 -5.89
CA GLY A 45 -0.46 38.52 -5.79
C GLY A 45 0.00 37.13 -5.34
N TYR A 46 -0.37 36.74 -4.14
CA TYR A 46 -0.65 35.35 -3.84
C TYR A 46 -1.93 35.01 -4.59
N SER A 47 -1.79 34.76 -5.89
CA SER A 47 -2.72 33.85 -6.55
C SER A 47 -2.77 32.62 -5.67
N SER A 48 -3.92 32.44 -5.01
CA SER A 48 -4.40 31.14 -4.58
C SER A 48 -4.14 30.21 -5.76
N ASN A 49 -3.02 29.49 -5.73
CA ASN A 49 -2.75 28.41 -6.65
C ASN A 49 -3.75 27.33 -6.26
N PHE A 50 -4.97 27.49 -6.77
CA PHE A 50 -5.95 26.45 -6.94
C PHE A 50 -5.24 25.39 -7.78
N SER A 51 -4.50 24.54 -7.07
CA SER A 51 -3.85 23.40 -7.67
C SER A 51 -4.99 22.53 -8.11
N THR A 52 -5.24 22.53 -9.41
CA THR A 52 -5.83 21.40 -10.08
C THR A 52 -4.85 20.26 -9.83
N THR A 53 -4.97 19.59 -8.67
CA THR A 53 -4.63 18.18 -8.64
C THR A 53 -5.41 17.62 -9.80
N THR A 54 -4.71 17.31 -10.89
CA THR A 54 -5.27 16.49 -11.95
C THR A 54 -5.77 15.30 -11.17
N LYS A 55 -7.09 15.19 -11.00
CA LYS A 55 -7.69 13.93 -10.63
C LYS A 55 -7.15 13.01 -11.70
N ARG A 56 -6.13 12.23 -11.38
CA ARG A 56 -5.86 10.98 -12.08
C ARG A 56 -7.01 10.07 -11.66
N SER A 57 -8.22 10.44 -12.09
CA SER A 57 -9.15 9.45 -12.56
C SER A 57 -8.35 8.79 -13.68
N SER A 58 -7.76 7.63 -13.41
CA SER A 58 -7.72 6.64 -14.48
C SER A 58 -9.20 6.52 -14.84
N GLY A 59 -9.61 7.28 -15.86
CA GLY A 59 -10.90 7.09 -16.46
C GLY A 59 -10.86 5.63 -16.84
N HIS A 60 -11.59 4.81 -16.11
CA HIS A 60 -12.04 3.55 -16.65
C HIS A 60 -13.09 3.97 -17.67
N GLU A 61 -12.59 4.49 -18.81
CA GLU A 61 -13.27 4.35 -20.09
C GLU A 61 -13.73 2.89 -20.12
N GLU A 62 -14.96 2.61 -20.54
CA GLU A 62 -15.55 1.26 -20.45
C GLU A 62 -14.67 0.26 -21.23
N GLU A 63 -13.65 -0.28 -20.57
CA GLU A 63 -12.70 -1.26 -21.10
C GLU A 63 -13.45 -2.59 -21.21
N THR A 64 -13.22 -3.31 -22.30
CA THR A 64 -13.73 -4.67 -22.44
C THR A 64 -13.03 -5.60 -21.43
N TYR A 65 -13.65 -6.74 -21.11
CA TYR A 65 -13.07 -7.72 -20.18
C TYR A 65 -11.67 -8.21 -20.62
N GLU A 66 -11.46 -8.34 -21.93
CA GLU A 66 -10.18 -8.76 -22.50
C GLU A 66 -9.10 -7.67 -22.34
N GLU A 67 -9.45 -6.41 -22.60
CA GLU A 67 -8.54 -5.28 -22.40
C GLU A 67 -8.17 -5.11 -20.92
N PHE A 68 -9.15 -5.27 -20.02
CA PHE A 68 -8.94 -5.28 -18.58
C PHE A 68 -7.93 -6.38 -18.18
N SER A 69 -8.14 -7.60 -18.68
CA SER A 69 -7.28 -8.75 -18.36
C SER A 69 -5.86 -8.53 -18.86
N ALA A 70 -5.68 -8.09 -20.11
CA ALA A 70 -4.38 -7.81 -20.70
C ALA A 70 -3.62 -6.69 -19.97
N ARG A 71 -4.34 -5.64 -19.53
CA ARG A 71 -3.75 -4.55 -18.75
C ARG A 71 -3.21 -5.08 -17.42
N TYR A 72 -4.01 -5.85 -16.68
CA TYR A 72 -3.60 -6.38 -15.38
C TYR A 72 -2.51 -7.43 -15.47
N GLU A 73 -2.51 -8.29 -16.49
CA GLU A 73 -1.41 -9.23 -16.74
C GLU A 73 -0.09 -8.48 -16.87
N LYS A 74 -0.06 -7.43 -17.70
CA LYS A 74 1.12 -6.57 -17.87
C LYS A 74 1.52 -5.83 -16.59
N GLU A 75 0.54 -5.33 -15.82
CA GLU A 75 0.80 -4.67 -14.54
C GLU A 75 1.43 -5.64 -13.53
N PHE A 76 0.95 -6.89 -13.45
CA PHE A 76 1.53 -7.91 -12.58
C PHE A 76 2.91 -8.36 -13.07
N ASP A 77 3.12 -8.51 -14.37
CA ASP A 77 4.43 -8.83 -14.95
C ASP A 77 5.47 -7.74 -14.68
N ALA A 78 5.07 -6.49 -14.54
CA ALA A 78 5.98 -5.40 -14.18
C ALA A 78 6.42 -5.43 -12.70
N VAL A 79 5.70 -6.09 -11.80
CA VAL A 79 5.98 -6.09 -10.34
C VAL A 79 7.33 -6.74 -10.02
N GLN A 80 8.24 -6.00 -9.37
CA GLN A 80 9.55 -6.52 -8.97
C GLN A 80 9.85 -6.44 -7.47
N ASP A 81 9.17 -5.60 -6.69
CA ASP A 81 9.49 -5.37 -5.27
C ASP A 81 8.24 -5.38 -4.36
N VAL A 82 8.45 -5.83 -3.11
CA VAL A 82 7.51 -5.78 -1.99
C VAL A 82 7.19 -4.32 -1.62
N PHE A 83 8.20 -3.45 -1.65
CA PHE A 83 8.18 -2.14 -0.98
C PHE A 83 7.47 -1.00 -1.70
N GLU A 84 6.82 -1.26 -2.82
CA GLU A 84 5.85 -0.32 -3.40
C GLU A 84 4.58 -0.24 -2.52
N LEU A 85 4.45 -1.08 -1.49
CA LEU A 85 3.38 -1.11 -0.48
C LEU A 85 3.21 0.18 0.35
N GLN A 86 4.21 1.07 0.46
CA GLN A 86 4.13 2.18 1.44
C GLN A 86 5.05 3.38 1.19
N SER A 87 5.46 3.64 -0.06
CA SER A 87 6.34 4.78 -0.35
C SER A 87 5.58 6.11 -0.22
N ASN A 88 5.78 6.74 0.94
CA ASN A 88 5.41 8.12 1.26
C ASN A 88 5.77 9.07 0.09
N PRO A 89 4.84 9.91 -0.41
CA PRO A 89 5.03 10.71 -1.62
C PRO A 89 5.99 11.92 -1.47
N GLU A 90 6.85 11.94 -0.45
CA GLU A 90 7.56 13.16 -0.01
C GLU A 90 9.04 13.25 -0.43
N HIS A 91 9.57 12.36 -1.29
CA HIS A 91 10.98 12.48 -1.71
C HIS A 91 11.12 13.05 -3.15
N PRO A 92 11.67 14.26 -3.35
CA PRO A 92 11.60 15.00 -4.62
C PRO A 92 12.32 14.37 -5.82
N ILE A 93 13.13 13.33 -5.62
CA ILE A 93 14.05 12.82 -6.64
C ILE A 93 13.36 11.86 -7.64
N TRP A 94 12.18 11.31 -7.34
CA TRP A 94 11.55 10.26 -8.16
C TRP A 94 10.33 10.69 -8.99
N ALA A 95 9.97 11.97 -9.03
CA ALA A 95 8.76 12.44 -9.73
C ALA A 95 8.72 12.14 -11.25
N ASN A 96 9.85 11.76 -11.87
CA ASN A 96 10.00 11.56 -13.30
C ASN A 96 10.35 10.10 -13.70
N HIS A 97 10.18 9.12 -12.81
CA HIS A 97 10.36 7.72 -13.15
C HIS A 97 9.03 6.97 -13.01
N PRO A 98 8.44 6.46 -14.12
CA PRO A 98 7.39 5.46 -14.01
C PRO A 98 8.06 4.17 -13.55
N GLY A 99 8.29 4.09 -12.24
CA GLY A 99 8.70 2.85 -11.59
C GLY A 99 7.57 1.82 -11.63
N PRO A 100 7.87 0.56 -11.30
CA PRO A 100 6.86 -0.47 -11.22
C PRO A 100 5.76 -0.09 -10.22
N VAL A 101 4.57 -0.64 -10.43
CA VAL A 101 3.38 -0.38 -9.61
C VAL A 101 3.17 -1.49 -8.58
N PRO A 102 2.82 -1.15 -7.33
CA PRO A 102 2.91 -2.08 -6.20
C PRO A 102 2.08 -3.33 -6.36
N SER A 103 2.65 -4.50 -6.07
CA SER A 103 1.93 -5.79 -6.09
C SER A 103 0.63 -5.75 -5.28
N GLN A 104 0.67 -5.21 -4.05
CA GLN A 104 -0.52 -5.12 -3.21
C GLN A 104 -1.53 -4.07 -3.68
N ARG A 105 -1.07 -2.97 -4.31
CA ARG A 105 -1.94 -1.93 -4.86
C ARG A 105 -2.64 -2.44 -6.13
N ASN A 106 -1.93 -3.19 -6.96
CA ASN A 106 -2.48 -3.85 -8.14
C ASN A 106 -3.48 -4.92 -7.73
N LEU A 107 -3.19 -5.71 -6.69
CA LEU A 107 -4.16 -6.66 -6.13
C LEU A 107 -5.39 -5.96 -5.54
N ASN A 108 -5.20 -4.89 -4.77
CA ASN A 108 -6.33 -4.14 -4.21
C ASN A 108 -7.21 -3.51 -5.30
N ASN A 109 -6.63 -3.09 -6.42
CA ASN A 109 -7.39 -2.55 -7.55
C ASN A 109 -8.04 -3.67 -8.39
N ALA A 110 -7.30 -4.73 -8.74
CA ALA A 110 -7.81 -5.86 -9.53
C ALA A 110 -9.00 -6.54 -8.86
N PHE A 111 -8.96 -6.69 -7.53
CA PHE A 111 -10.07 -7.26 -6.76
C PHE A 111 -11.17 -6.24 -6.42
N ALA A 112 -11.03 -4.94 -6.68
CA ALA A 112 -12.05 -3.92 -6.36
C ALA A 112 -13.20 -3.81 -7.37
N TYR A 113 -13.03 -4.28 -8.62
CA TYR A 113 -14.10 -4.24 -9.62
C TYR A 113 -15.19 -5.27 -9.33
N ASP A 114 -16.39 -5.07 -9.85
CA ASP A 114 -17.49 -6.03 -9.73
C ASP A 114 -17.39 -7.18 -10.75
N LEU A 115 -16.18 -7.73 -10.90
CA LEU A 115 -15.87 -8.84 -11.81
C LEU A 115 -14.78 -9.73 -11.22
N VAL A 116 -14.87 -11.03 -11.46
CA VAL A 116 -13.83 -11.97 -11.03
C VAL A 116 -12.64 -11.88 -12.00
N PRO A 117 -11.40 -11.66 -11.50
CA PRO A 117 -10.21 -11.64 -12.35
C PRO A 117 -10.03 -12.94 -13.13
N SER A 118 -9.56 -12.83 -14.38
CA SER A 118 -9.30 -14.00 -15.21
C SER A 118 -8.16 -14.87 -14.66
N VAL A 119 -8.11 -16.13 -15.11
CA VAL A 119 -7.09 -17.11 -14.69
C VAL A 119 -5.68 -16.67 -15.09
N GLU A 120 -5.55 -15.94 -16.19
CA GLU A 120 -4.29 -15.37 -16.68
C GLU A 120 -3.79 -14.26 -15.74
N VAL A 121 -4.68 -13.36 -15.33
CA VAL A 121 -4.38 -12.33 -14.34
C VAL A 121 -3.95 -12.95 -13.00
N LEU A 122 -4.65 -14.00 -12.56
CA LEU A 122 -4.31 -14.72 -11.32
C LEU A 122 -2.95 -15.43 -11.43
N THR A 123 -2.64 -16.00 -12.60
CA THR A 123 -1.34 -16.63 -12.88
C THR A 123 -0.20 -15.62 -12.81
N ALA A 124 -0.37 -14.45 -13.44
CA ALA A 124 0.60 -13.37 -13.38
C ALA A 124 0.77 -12.86 -11.95
N ALA A 125 -0.33 -12.72 -11.20
CA ALA A 125 -0.30 -12.31 -9.79
C ALA A 125 0.44 -13.31 -8.88
N LEU A 126 0.23 -14.63 -9.06
CA LEU A 126 0.95 -15.67 -8.30
C LEU A 126 2.44 -15.69 -8.63
N LYS A 127 2.80 -15.53 -9.91
CA LYS A 127 4.21 -15.39 -10.33
C LYS A 127 4.85 -14.11 -9.79
N ALA A 128 4.10 -13.00 -9.73
CA ALA A 128 4.54 -11.77 -9.10
C ALA A 128 4.80 -11.96 -7.60
N ALA A 129 3.88 -12.61 -6.88
CA ALA A 129 4.05 -12.93 -5.46
C ALA A 129 5.33 -13.76 -5.20
N ARG A 130 5.65 -14.70 -6.10
CA ARG A 130 6.89 -15.48 -6.00
C ARG A 130 8.15 -14.65 -6.22
N ARG A 131 8.17 -13.76 -7.23
CA ARG A 131 9.31 -12.85 -7.48
C ARG A 131 9.62 -11.97 -6.27
N VAL A 132 8.56 -11.51 -5.63
CA VAL A 132 8.57 -10.62 -4.47
C VAL A 132 8.79 -11.40 -3.15
N ASN A 133 8.86 -12.73 -3.21
CA ASN A 133 9.00 -13.63 -2.05
C ASN A 133 7.90 -13.44 -0.97
N ASP A 134 6.68 -13.09 -1.37
CA ASP A 134 5.56 -12.85 -0.47
C ASP A 134 4.55 -14.01 -0.50
N PHE A 135 4.73 -14.97 0.41
CA PHE A 135 3.85 -16.12 0.56
C PHE A 135 2.44 -15.75 1.07
N PRO A 136 2.26 -14.92 2.12
CA PRO A 136 0.94 -14.49 2.57
C PRO A 136 0.07 -13.87 1.47
N THR A 137 0.67 -13.13 0.54
CA THR A 137 -0.06 -12.57 -0.60
C THR A 137 -0.56 -13.65 -1.56
N ALA A 138 0.21 -14.70 -1.83
CA ALA A 138 -0.25 -15.82 -2.64
C ALA A 138 -1.46 -16.54 -2.01
N VAL A 139 -1.46 -16.74 -0.69
CA VAL A 139 -2.61 -17.32 0.03
C VAL A 139 -3.83 -16.40 -0.06
N ARG A 140 -3.63 -15.09 0.12
CA ARG A 140 -4.70 -14.08 0.02
C ARG A 140 -5.34 -13.99 -1.36
N ILE A 141 -4.61 -14.26 -2.44
CA ILE A 141 -5.18 -14.29 -3.79
C ILE A 141 -6.28 -15.36 -3.87
N PHE A 142 -6.02 -16.57 -3.36
CA PHE A 142 -7.04 -17.64 -3.34
C PHE A 142 -8.23 -17.31 -2.43
N GLU A 143 -7.99 -16.69 -1.27
CA GLU A 143 -9.07 -16.20 -0.41
C GLU A 143 -9.93 -15.13 -1.10
N GLY A 144 -9.29 -14.21 -1.83
CA GLY A 144 -9.95 -13.15 -2.57
C GLY A 144 -10.85 -13.70 -3.67
N ILE A 145 -10.41 -14.73 -4.40
CA ILE A 145 -11.24 -15.40 -5.41
C ILE A 145 -12.47 -16.02 -4.73
N ARG A 146 -12.28 -16.77 -3.64
CA ARG A 146 -13.40 -17.41 -2.93
C ARG A 146 -14.44 -16.40 -2.43
N ALA A 147 -13.99 -15.24 -1.97
CA ALA A 147 -14.88 -14.18 -1.51
C ALA A 147 -15.65 -13.50 -2.65
N LYS A 148 -15.14 -13.58 -3.89
CA LYS A 148 -15.66 -12.86 -5.05
C LYS A 148 -16.54 -13.72 -5.96
N VAL A 149 -16.31 -15.03 -5.99
CA VAL A 149 -17.17 -15.98 -6.70
C VAL A 149 -18.46 -16.23 -5.91
N GLU A 150 -19.59 -16.28 -6.60
CA GLU A 150 -20.89 -16.51 -5.96
C GLU A 150 -21.12 -17.99 -5.63
N ASN A 151 -20.52 -18.88 -6.43
CA ASN A 151 -20.75 -20.32 -6.38
C ASN A 151 -19.49 -21.10 -6.00
N GLU A 152 -19.64 -22.09 -5.14
CA GLU A 152 -18.53 -22.98 -4.77
C GLU A 152 -18.00 -23.82 -5.95
N SER A 153 -18.84 -24.10 -6.96
CA SER A 153 -18.42 -24.81 -8.17
C SER A 153 -17.40 -23.99 -8.97
N GLN A 154 -17.67 -22.70 -9.16
CA GLN A 154 -16.76 -21.79 -9.87
C GLN A 154 -15.42 -21.71 -9.13
N TYR A 155 -15.44 -21.62 -7.80
CA TYR A 155 -14.20 -21.64 -7.02
C TYR A 155 -13.36 -22.90 -7.28
N LYS A 156 -14.00 -24.07 -7.34
CA LYS A 156 -13.33 -25.34 -7.62
C LYS A 156 -12.73 -25.38 -9.02
N GLU A 157 -13.41 -24.82 -10.01
CA GLU A 157 -12.88 -24.70 -11.38
C GLU A 157 -11.61 -23.84 -11.41
N TYR A 158 -11.57 -22.72 -10.68
CA TYR A 158 -10.34 -21.92 -10.53
C TYR A 158 -9.22 -22.70 -9.84
N LEU A 159 -9.54 -23.46 -8.79
CA LEU A 159 -8.56 -24.29 -8.08
C LEU A 159 -7.97 -25.38 -8.97
N GLU A 160 -8.78 -25.99 -9.83
CA GLU A 160 -8.33 -27.02 -10.79
C GLU A 160 -7.38 -26.41 -11.83
N GLN A 161 -7.74 -25.28 -12.42
CA GLN A 161 -6.90 -24.62 -13.43
C GLN A 161 -5.57 -24.08 -12.86
N LEU A 162 -5.59 -23.62 -11.60
CA LEU A 162 -4.39 -23.09 -10.92
C LEU A 162 -3.62 -24.15 -10.12
N GLU A 163 -4.07 -25.41 -10.11
CA GLU A 163 -3.49 -26.47 -9.27
C GLU A 163 -2.00 -26.69 -9.56
N GLY A 164 -1.61 -26.63 -10.84
CA GLY A 164 -0.23 -26.79 -11.27
C GLY A 164 0.69 -25.73 -10.64
N LEU A 165 0.30 -24.46 -10.73
CA LEU A 165 1.06 -23.34 -10.14
C LEU A 165 1.04 -23.40 -8.62
N ARG A 166 -0.09 -23.76 -8.02
CA ARG A 166 -0.22 -23.88 -6.57
C ARG A 166 0.76 -24.91 -6.01
N LYS A 167 0.86 -26.09 -6.64
CA LYS A 167 1.80 -27.15 -6.25
C LYS A 167 3.25 -26.75 -6.51
N GLU A 168 3.53 -26.14 -7.65
CA GLU A 168 4.87 -25.64 -8.00
C GLU A 168 5.39 -24.61 -6.99
N LEU A 169 4.53 -23.65 -6.63
CA LEU A 169 4.88 -22.57 -5.70
C LEU A 169 4.72 -22.95 -4.23
N GLY A 170 4.17 -24.13 -3.93
CA GLY A 170 3.95 -24.62 -2.57
C GLY A 170 2.92 -23.82 -1.77
N VAL A 171 1.93 -23.24 -2.44
CA VAL A 171 0.91 -22.38 -1.79
C VAL A 171 -0.16 -23.26 -1.13
N VAL A 172 -0.27 -23.14 0.18
CA VAL A 172 -1.29 -23.85 0.98
C VAL A 172 -2.57 -23.00 0.99
N LEU A 173 -3.72 -23.65 0.85
CA LEU A 173 -5.01 -22.98 0.94
C LEU A 173 -5.36 -22.64 2.39
N ARG A 174 -6.12 -21.56 2.59
CA ARG A 174 -6.59 -21.17 3.93
C ARG A 174 -7.45 -22.28 4.54
N GLU A 175 -8.26 -22.93 3.74
CA GLU A 175 -9.13 -24.02 4.17
C GLU A 175 -8.35 -25.22 4.71
N GLU A 176 -7.16 -25.46 4.17
CA GLU A 176 -6.28 -26.53 4.62
C GLU A 176 -5.49 -26.12 5.88
N LEU A 177 -5.11 -24.84 5.99
CA LEU A 177 -4.44 -24.31 7.16
C LEU A 177 -5.37 -24.22 8.38
N TYR A 178 -6.64 -23.88 8.15
CA TYR A 178 -7.65 -23.64 9.18
C TYR A 178 -8.98 -24.30 8.79
N PRO A 179 -9.10 -25.64 8.97
CA PRO A 179 -10.35 -26.34 8.75
C PRO A 179 -11.44 -25.78 9.70
N GLN A 180 -12.58 -25.42 9.13
CA GLN A 180 -13.76 -24.97 9.87
C GLN A 180 -14.46 -26.23 10.42
N ASN A 181 -14.15 -26.60 11.65
CA ASN A 181 -14.82 -27.69 12.38
C ASN A 181 -16.19 -27.27 12.90
#